data_AF-A0A550GUI4-F1
#
_entry.id   AF-A0A550GUI4-F1
#
_cell.length_a   1.000
_cell.length_b   1.000
_cell.length_c   1.000
_cell.angle_alpha   90.00
_cell.angle_beta   90.00
_cell.angle_gamma   90.00
#
_symmetry.space_group_name_H-M   'P 1'
#
loop_
_entity.id
_entity.type
_entity.pdbx_description
1 polymer ?
#
loop_
_entity_poly.entity_id
_entity_poly.type
_entity_poly.pdbx_seq_one_letter_code
_entity_poly.pdbx_strand_id
1 'polypeptide(L)'
;MAESGREILSIGVFLIIVVVAILIYAAQVITDWMLIFALVFVLFGCWTLVLAGMRASNPQKYERGAFSTLSLGLVLIALGGAWYLFAFNPLYSLAILLLVFASLALAVALRRK
;
A
#
# COMPACT_ATOMS: atom_id res chain seq x y z
N MET A 1 13.27 1.36 22.21
CA MET A 1 12.42 0.19 22.54
C MET A 1 11.04 0.20 21.86
N ALA A 2 10.43 1.36 21.56
CA ALA A 2 9.13 1.43 20.85
C ALA A 2 9.19 1.06 19.35
N GLU A 3 10.34 1.23 18.68
CA GLU A 3 10.52 0.89 17.26
C GLU A 3 10.45 -0.62 17.00
N SER A 4 11.12 -1.43 17.82
CA SER A 4 11.13 -2.90 17.66
C SER A 4 9.71 -3.49 17.73
N GLY A 5 8.84 -2.95 18.60
CA GLY A 5 7.44 -3.38 18.67
C GLY A 5 6.63 -3.08 17.40
N ARG A 6 6.87 -1.93 16.74
CA ARG A 6 6.19 -1.58 15.48
C ARG A 6 6.70 -2.41 14.30
N GLU A 7 7.99 -2.68 14.26
CA GLU A 7 8.59 -3.53 13.23
C GLU A 7 8.06 -4.96 13.32
N ILE A 8 8.03 -5.54 14.52
CA ILE A 8 7.46 -6.87 14.77
C ILE A 8 5.97 -6.90 14.41
N LEU A 9 5.22 -5.84 14.74
CA LEU A 9 3.80 -5.75 14.41
C LEU A 9 3.58 -5.61 12.89
N SER A 10 4.44 -4.87 12.18
CA SER A 10 4.39 -4.77 10.72
C SER A 10 4.75 -6.08 10.01
N ILE A 11 5.71 -6.85 10.55
CA ILE A 11 6.05 -8.20 10.09
C ILE A 11 4.85 -9.14 10.31
N GLY A 12 4.19 -9.05 11.47
CA GLY A 12 3.04 -9.88 11.80
C GLY A 12 1.87 -9.63 10.87
N VAL A 13 1.54 -8.35 10.62
CA VAL A 13 0.48 -7.99 9.68
C VAL A 13 0.82 -8.41 8.25
N PHE A 14 2.09 -8.29 7.83
CA PHE A 14 2.53 -8.77 6.52
C PHE A 14 2.30 -10.29 6.37
N LEU A 15 2.68 -11.08 7.38
CA LEU A 15 2.45 -12.53 7.37
C LEU A 15 0.96 -12.88 7.33
N ILE A 16 0.12 -12.17 8.10
CA ILE A 16 -1.34 -12.35 8.07
C ILE A 16 -1.89 -12.05 6.66
N ILE A 17 -1.45 -10.96 6.03
CA ILE A 17 -1.86 -10.59 4.67
C ILE A 17 -1.49 -11.70 3.67
N VAL A 18 -0.28 -12.26 3.76
CA VAL A 18 0.15 -13.37 2.91
C VAL A 18 -0.72 -14.60 3.12
N VAL A 19 -1.02 -14.96 4.36
CA VAL A 19 -1.90 -16.09 4.69
C VAL A 19 -3.29 -15.86 4.10
N VAL A 20 -3.87 -14.67 4.28
CA VAL A 20 -5.19 -14.33 3.73
C VAL A 20 -5.18 -14.43 2.20
N ALA A 21 -4.13 -13.94 1.53
CA ALA A 21 -4.01 -14.04 0.08
C ALA A 21 -3.94 -15.49 -0.41
N ILE A 22 -3.21 -16.36 0.29
CA ILE A 22 -3.14 -17.80 0.00
C ILE A 22 -4.50 -18.47 0.22
N LEU A 23 -5.21 -18.14 1.31
CA LEU A 23 -6.54 -18.70 1.59
C LEU A 23 -7.57 -18.31 0.53
N ILE A 24 -7.52 -17.08 0.03
CA ILE A 24 -8.41 -16.61 -1.05
C ILE A 24 -8.11 -17.34 -2.37
N TYR A 25 -6.84 -17.58 -2.69
CA TYR A 25 -6.44 -18.42 -3.83
C TYR A 25 -6.92 -19.87 -3.65
N ALA A 26 -6.72 -20.45 -2.46
CA ALA A 26 -7.18 -21.80 -2.14
C ALA A 26 -8.71 -21.94 -2.22
N ALA A 27 -9.45 -20.88 -1.87
CA ALA A 27 -10.90 -20.81 -1.98
C ALA A 27 -11.41 -20.66 -3.43
N GLN A 28 -10.54 -20.68 -4.44
CA GLN A 28 -10.87 -20.53 -5.87
C GLN A 28 -11.59 -19.21 -6.23
N VAL A 29 -11.55 -18.22 -5.33
CA VAL A 29 -12.07 -16.87 -5.60
C VAL A 29 -11.18 -16.14 -6.62
N ILE A 30 -9.88 -16.46 -6.60
CA ILE A 30 -8.88 -15.95 -7.52
C ILE A 30 -8.21 -17.14 -8.20
N THR A 31 -8.42 -17.31 -9.50
CA THR A 31 -7.87 -18.44 -10.28
C THR A 31 -6.43 -18.22 -10.72
N ASP A 32 -5.99 -16.96 -10.78
CA ASP A 32 -4.70 -16.58 -11.35
C ASP A 32 -3.65 -16.32 -10.28
N TRP A 33 -2.51 -17.00 -10.36
CA TRP A 33 -1.42 -16.90 -9.36
C TRP A 33 -0.82 -15.48 -9.29
N MET A 34 -0.81 -14.77 -10.41
CA MET A 34 -0.26 -13.40 -10.47
C MET A 34 -1.07 -12.40 -9.63
N LEU A 35 -2.35 -12.68 -9.38
CA LEU A 35 -3.24 -11.80 -8.63
C LEU A 35 -2.98 -11.85 -7.11
N ILE A 36 -2.30 -12.89 -6.62
CA ILE A 36 -1.84 -12.98 -5.23
C ILE A 36 -0.91 -11.81 -4.92
N PHE A 37 0.04 -11.51 -5.82
CA PHE A 37 0.95 -10.39 -5.65
C PHE A 37 0.22 -9.05 -5.63
N ALA A 38 -0.75 -8.86 -6.54
CA ALA A 38 -1.59 -7.67 -6.58
C ALA A 38 -2.33 -7.46 -5.25
N LEU A 39 -2.91 -8.54 -4.70
CA LEU A 39 -3.65 -8.50 -3.44
C LEU A 39 -2.74 -8.12 -2.26
N VAL A 40 -1.55 -8.73 -2.18
CA VAL A 40 -0.57 -8.43 -1.14
C VAL A 40 -0.14 -6.96 -1.21
N PHE A 41 0.12 -6.42 -2.40
CA PHE A 41 0.48 -5.01 -2.57
C PHE A 41 -0.62 -4.06 -2.11
N VAL A 42 -1.89 -4.34 -2.44
CA VAL A 42 -3.02 -3.49 -2.03
C VAL A 42 -3.24 -3.55 -0.52
N LEU A 43 -3.28 -4.75 0.07
CA LEU A 43 -3.51 -4.93 1.50
C LEU A 43 -2.36 -4.36 2.34
N PHE A 44 -1.11 -4.58 1.91
CA PHE A 44 0.05 -4.01 2.58
C PHE A 44 0.10 -2.49 2.41
N GLY A 45 -0.24 -1.97 1.23
CA GLY A 45 -0.42 -0.54 1.01
C GLY A 45 -1.47 0.06 1.96
N CYS A 46 -2.61 -0.63 2.17
CA CYS A 46 -3.61 -0.22 3.16
C CYS A 46 -3.05 -0.19 4.58
N TRP A 47 -2.29 -1.21 5.00
CA TRP A 47 -1.62 -1.23 6.30
C TRP A 47 -0.64 -0.06 6.47
N THR A 48 0.12 0.28 5.43
CA THR A 48 1.04 1.42 5.49
C THR A 48 0.34 2.78 5.60
N LEU A 49 -0.90 2.91 5.11
CA LEU A 49 -1.74 4.09 5.37
C LEU A 49 -2.15 4.19 6.84
N VAL A 50 -2.51 3.06 7.47
CA VAL A 50 -2.83 3.00 8.90
C VAL A 50 -1.60 3.39 9.75
N LEU A 51 -0.42 2.88 9.39
CA LEU A 51 0.85 3.28 10.02
C LEU A 51 1.14 4.78 9.85
N ALA A 52 0.84 5.34 8.69
CA ALA A 52 1.00 6.78 8.44
C ALA A 52 0.07 7.62 9.33
N GLY A 53 -1.19 7.18 9.52
CA GLY A 53 -2.14 7.83 10.44
C GLY A 53 -1.69 7.78 11.90
N MET A 54 -1.17 6.64 12.34
CA MET A 54 -0.60 6.51 13.69
C MET A 54 0.64 7.42 13.88
N ARG A 55 1.49 7.56 12.85
CA ARG A 55 2.63 8.51 12.86
C ARG A 55 2.20 9.98 12.85
N ALA A 56 1.07 10.31 12.24
CA ALA A 56 0.52 11.67 12.28
C ALA A 56 0.10 12.08 13.71
N SER A 57 -0.39 11.11 14.49
CA SER A 57 -0.86 11.34 15.86
C SER A 57 0.28 11.42 16.89
N ASN A 58 1.47 10.88 16.59
CA ASN A 58 2.63 10.92 17.49
C ASN A 58 3.93 11.25 16.72
N PRO A 59 4.17 12.53 16.37
CA PRO A 59 5.30 12.93 15.55
C PRO A 59 6.62 12.81 16.32
N GLN A 60 7.43 11.80 15.99
CA GLN A 60 8.82 11.72 16.45
C GLN A 60 9.74 12.59 15.58
N LYS A 61 10.65 13.32 16.22
CA LYS A 61 11.51 14.36 15.64
C LYS A 61 12.49 13.88 14.54
N TYR A 62 12.69 12.57 14.38
CA TYR A 62 13.68 11.97 13.47
C TYR A 62 13.15 10.85 12.55
N GLU A 63 11.87 10.50 12.57
CA GLU A 63 11.32 9.46 11.68
C GLU A 63 10.87 10.05 10.32
N ARG A 64 10.82 9.20 9.27
CA ARG A 64 10.14 9.52 8.00
C ARG A 64 8.76 10.10 8.31
N GLY A 65 8.54 11.36 7.96
CA GLY A 65 7.32 12.08 8.30
C GLY A 65 6.07 11.31 7.86
N ALA A 66 4.97 11.47 8.61
CA ALA A 66 3.69 10.80 8.34
C ALA A 66 3.30 10.86 6.85
N PHE A 67 3.51 12.02 6.22
CA PHE A 67 3.28 12.24 4.79
C PHE A 67 4.07 11.31 3.87
N SER A 68 5.36 11.06 4.13
CA SER A 68 6.18 10.17 3.30
C SER A 68 5.76 8.71 3.43
N THR A 69 5.33 8.30 4.63
CA THR A 69 4.79 6.95 4.88
C THR A 69 3.45 6.77 4.17
N LEU A 70 2.62 7.82 4.16
CA LEU A 70 1.32 7.86 3.49
C LEU A 70 1.46 7.79 1.97
N SER A 71 2.39 8.56 1.39
CA SER A 71 2.69 8.50 -0.04
C SER A 71 3.16 7.12 -0.48
N LEU A 72 3.99 6.46 0.34
CA LEU A 72 4.48 5.11 0.05
C LEU A 72 3.34 4.09 0.01
N GLY A 73 2.38 4.19 0.94
CA GLY A 73 1.19 3.33 0.92
C GLY A 73 0.29 3.55 -0.28
N LEU A 74 0.05 4.80 -0.68
CA LEU A 74 -0.69 5.13 -1.89
C LEU A 74 -0.04 4.54 -3.15
N VAL A 75 1.29 4.61 -3.27
CA VAL A 75 2.02 4.02 -4.41
C VAL A 75 1.91 2.49 -4.40
N LEU A 76 1.98 1.84 -3.24
CA LEU A 76 1.83 0.39 -3.13
C LEU A 76 0.42 -0.07 -3.55
N ILE A 77 -0.62 0.65 -3.13
CA ILE A 77 -2.00 0.39 -3.58
C ILE A 77 -2.12 0.59 -5.08
N ALA A 78 -1.53 1.66 -5.63
CA ALA A 78 -1.53 1.94 -7.06
C ALA A 78 -0.86 0.83 -7.85
N LEU A 79 0.30 0.33 -7.38
CA LEU A 79 1.01 -0.78 -8.01
C LEU A 79 0.19 -2.06 -7.99
N GLY A 80 -0.42 -2.41 -6.86
CA GLY A 80 -1.29 -3.59 -6.78
C GLY A 80 -2.53 -3.47 -7.68
N GLY A 81 -3.18 -2.32 -7.71
CA GLY A 81 -4.33 -2.06 -8.59
C GLY A 81 -3.96 -2.03 -10.07
N ALA A 82 -2.82 -1.43 -10.41
CA ALA A 82 -2.27 -1.42 -11.76
C ALA A 82 -1.93 -2.83 -12.24
N TRP A 83 -1.38 -3.66 -11.36
CA TRP A 83 -1.08 -5.07 -11.65
C TRP A 83 -2.35 -5.88 -11.92
N TYR A 84 -3.40 -5.67 -11.12
CA TYR A 84 -4.70 -6.30 -11.34
C TYR A 84 -5.31 -5.88 -12.70
N LEU A 85 -5.29 -4.58 -13.01
CA LEU A 85 -5.88 -4.05 -14.24
C LEU A 85 -5.07 -4.37 -15.49
N PHE A 86 -3.76 -4.62 -15.36
CA PHE A 86 -2.91 -5.01 -16.48
C PHE A 86 -3.37 -6.33 -17.11
N ALA A 87 -3.94 -7.25 -16.33
CA ALA A 87 -4.50 -8.50 -16.82
C ALA A 87 -5.76 -8.30 -17.69
N PHE A 88 -6.51 -7.20 -17.49
CA PHE A 88 -7.73 -6.92 -18.25
C PHE A 88 -7.51 -5.94 -19.40
N ASN A 89 -6.87 -4.81 -19.13
CA ASN A 89 -6.55 -3.82 -20.15
C ASN A 89 -5.39 -2.92 -19.71
N PRO A 90 -4.31 -2.83 -20.51
CA PRO A 90 -3.13 -2.05 -20.14
C PRO A 90 -3.42 -0.54 -19.98
N LEU A 91 -4.47 -0.02 -20.65
CA LEU A 91 -4.86 1.39 -20.56
C LEU A 91 -5.37 1.77 -19.15
N TYR A 92 -6.13 0.89 -18.49
CA TYR A 92 -6.63 1.14 -17.13
C TYR A 92 -5.51 1.09 -16.09
N SER A 93 -4.52 0.21 -16.29
CA SER A 93 -3.32 0.13 -15.45
C SER A 93 -2.54 1.45 -15.45
N LEU A 94 -2.33 2.01 -16.65
CA LEU A 94 -1.62 3.28 -16.83
C LEU A 94 -2.43 4.47 -16.27
N ALA A 95 -3.75 4.45 -16.43
CA ALA A 95 -4.64 5.49 -15.89
C ALA A 95 -4.58 5.57 -14.35
N ILE A 96 -4.59 4.43 -13.64
CA ILE A 96 -4.50 4.42 -12.17
C ILE A 96 -3.14 4.94 -11.69
N LEU A 97 -2.05 4.52 -12.32
CA LEU A 97 -0.72 5.02 -11.94
C LEU A 97 -0.63 6.52 -12.12
N LEU A 98 -1.06 7.06 -13.27
CA LEU A 98 -1.08 8.50 -13.51
C LEU A 98 -1.97 9.24 -12.53
N LEU A 99 -3.13 8.70 -12.15
CA LEU A 99 -4.03 9.31 -11.18
C LEU A 99 -3.37 9.39 -9.80
N VAL A 100 -2.67 8.33 -9.37
CA VAL A 100 -1.97 8.33 -8.08
C VAL A 100 -0.76 9.27 -8.10
N PHE A 101 0.04 9.29 -9.16
CA PHE A 101 1.13 10.25 -9.30
C PHE A 101 0.63 11.70 -9.37
N ALA A 102 -0.48 11.95 -10.08
CA ALA A 102 -1.09 13.27 -10.15
C ALA A 102 -1.63 13.73 -8.80
N SER A 103 -2.31 12.85 -8.04
CA SER A 103 -2.82 13.18 -6.71
C SER A 103 -1.68 13.44 -5.71
N LEU A 104 -0.59 12.68 -5.78
CA LEU A 104 0.62 12.94 -4.99
C LEU A 104 1.28 14.27 -5.37
N ALA A 105 1.40 14.56 -6.67
CA ALA A 105 1.96 15.83 -7.14
C ALA A 105 1.11 17.02 -6.68
N LEU A 106 -0.22 16.92 -6.75
CA LEU A 106 -1.16 17.91 -6.22
C LEU A 106 -1.02 18.09 -4.71
N ALA A 107 -0.95 16.98 -3.95
CA ALA A 107 -0.79 17.03 -2.51
C ALA A 107 0.53 17.70 -2.09
N VAL A 108 1.62 17.43 -2.81
CA VAL A 108 2.91 18.09 -2.59
C VAL A 108 2.84 19.59 -2.94
N ALA A 109 2.20 19.94 -4.05
CA ALA A 109 2.05 21.33 -4.47
C ALA A 109 1.22 22.15 -3.47
N LEU A 110 0.12 21.60 -2.96
CA LEU A 110 -0.72 22.25 -1.96
C LEU A 110 -0.02 22.41 -0.61
N ARG A 111 0.87 21.49 -0.23
CA ARG A 111 1.64 21.56 1.02
C ARG A 111 2.79 22.59 0.98
N ARG A 112 3.17 23.06 -0.21
CA ARG A 112 4.23 24.09 -0.38
C ARG A 112 3.72 25.52 -0.25
N LYS A 113 2.41 25.73 -0.12
CA LYS A 113 1.76 27.02 0.17
C LYS A 113 1.39 27.10 1.64
#